data_AF-A0A2G7GDF0-F1
#
_entry.id   AF-A0A2G7GDF0-F1
#
_cell.length_a   1.000
_cell.length_b   1.000
_cell.length_c   1.000
_cell.angle_alpha   90.00
_cell.angle_beta   90.00
_cell.angle_gamma   90.00
#
_symmetry.space_group_name_H-M   'P 1'
#
loop_
_entity.id
_entity.type
_entity.pdbx_description
1 polymer ?
#
loop_
_entity_poly.entity_id
_entity_poly.type
_entity_poly.pdbx_seq_one_letter_code
_entity_poly.pdbx_strand_id
1 'polypeptide(L)'
;MHSLFSVKNIASLTLGLTVVAPMVSIAPATAQTTFPDVPQNYWAQPFIESLTARNIIAGYPDGTFRPEQAVQRDEFAALVRKAFSTEQVREIPSASTFNDVPQGYWANPAIEEAYEQGFMQATENNNFLPEEEIERAEALVILMRGLNLVPAQTAATAPQTTPGQTTPATRRARRGSIPFAIASLMQPVFSAVSQVAPAQATPPETTTPSETQAAVSRPPAEIVSNYYTDAAQIPPNAVEDVARATEANVVVNYPSVRVLNPTEPLSRASAAAWIHQALVRLGRLEPLTPNVEATNYIVGRPNAENQ
;
A
#
# COMPACT_ATOMS: atom_id res chain seq x y z
N MET A 1 -89.89 -41.98 34.91
CA MET A 1 -89.99 -40.95 35.97
C MET A 1 -88.63 -40.31 36.12
N HIS A 2 -88.53 -39.00 35.83
CA HIS A 2 -87.51 -38.02 36.27
C HIS A 2 -86.00 -38.34 36.02
N SER A 3 -85.10 -37.43 35.64
CA SER A 3 -85.13 -35.98 35.49
C SER A 3 -83.73 -35.47 35.04
N LEU A 4 -83.73 -34.53 34.11
CA LEU A 4 -82.90 -33.31 33.96
C LEU A 4 -81.38 -33.34 33.72
N PHE A 5 -81.03 -32.53 32.71
CA PHE A 5 -79.73 -32.02 32.30
C PHE A 5 -79.03 -31.18 33.39
N SER A 6 -77.70 -31.22 33.42
CA SER A 6 -76.88 -30.12 33.92
C SER A 6 -75.57 -30.03 33.13
N VAL A 7 -75.57 -29.21 32.07
CA VAL A 7 -74.37 -28.81 31.34
C VAL A 7 -73.70 -27.68 32.12
N LYS A 8 -72.49 -27.91 32.62
CA LYS A 8 -71.65 -26.85 33.23
C LYS A 8 -70.74 -26.26 32.15
N ASN A 9 -70.92 -24.96 31.89
CA ASN A 9 -70.03 -24.14 31.06
C ASN A 9 -68.60 -24.15 31.63
N ILE A 10 -67.61 -24.42 30.77
CA ILE A 10 -66.19 -24.20 31.07
C ILE A 10 -65.79 -22.93 30.35
N ALA A 11 -65.57 -21.85 31.10
CA ALA A 11 -65.02 -20.60 30.58
C ALA A 11 -63.51 -20.77 30.39
N SER A 12 -63.04 -20.72 29.14
CA SER A 12 -61.61 -20.68 28.80
C SER A 12 -61.06 -19.29 29.07
N LEU A 13 -60.14 -19.17 30.03
CA LEU A 13 -59.40 -17.95 30.34
C LEU A 13 -58.06 -17.98 29.57
N THR A 14 -57.99 -17.29 28.44
CA THR A 14 -56.73 -17.11 27.68
C THR A 14 -55.89 -16.01 28.31
N LEU A 15 -54.80 -16.37 28.96
CA LEU A 15 -53.79 -15.44 29.47
C LEU A 15 -52.86 -15.05 28.32
N GLY A 16 -53.00 -13.83 27.80
CA GLY A 16 -52.06 -13.27 26.82
C GLY A 16 -50.77 -12.84 27.51
N LEU A 17 -49.66 -13.52 27.23
CA LEU A 17 -48.33 -13.13 27.70
C LEU A 17 -47.69 -12.20 26.65
N THR A 18 -47.68 -10.90 26.90
CA THR A 18 -46.94 -9.93 26.08
C THR A 18 -45.46 -9.96 26.48
N VAL A 19 -44.62 -10.55 25.63
CA VAL A 19 -43.17 -10.44 25.76
C VAL A 19 -42.76 -9.05 25.30
N VAL A 20 -42.48 -8.15 26.25
CA VAL A 20 -41.84 -6.86 25.96
C VAL A 20 -40.34 -7.14 25.85
N ALA A 21 -39.83 -7.32 24.64
CA ALA A 21 -38.39 -7.39 24.42
C ALA A 21 -37.77 -6.00 24.74
N PRO A 22 -36.69 -5.93 25.53
CA PRO A 22 -36.01 -4.66 25.74
C PRO A 22 -35.41 -4.22 24.41
N MET A 23 -35.79 -3.03 23.93
CA MET A 23 -35.06 -2.37 22.87
C MET A 23 -33.69 -2.00 23.40
N VAL A 24 -32.66 -2.75 22.99
CA VAL A 24 -31.26 -2.37 23.21
C VAL A 24 -31.01 -1.12 22.38
N SER A 25 -30.96 0.03 23.04
CA SER A 25 -30.53 1.28 22.43
C SER A 25 -29.03 1.18 22.18
N ILE A 26 -28.64 0.90 20.94
CA ILE A 26 -27.24 0.96 20.52
C ILE A 26 -26.88 2.46 20.40
N ALA A 27 -26.33 3.03 21.47
CA ALA A 27 -25.78 4.38 21.39
C ALA A 27 -24.65 4.40 20.35
N PRO A 28 -24.55 5.44 19.50
CA PRO A 28 -23.43 5.54 18.58
C PRO A 28 -22.14 5.59 19.38
N ALA A 29 -21.20 4.67 19.12
CA ALA A 29 -19.87 4.72 19.71
C ALA A 29 -19.21 6.03 19.28
N THR A 30 -19.00 6.94 20.23
CA THR A 30 -18.16 8.11 19.99
C THR A 30 -16.76 7.61 19.67
N ALA A 31 -16.18 8.03 18.54
CA ALA A 31 -14.81 7.68 18.19
C ALA A 31 -13.88 8.19 19.30
N GLN A 32 -13.32 7.28 20.09
CA GLN A 32 -12.38 7.62 21.14
C GLN A 32 -11.09 8.10 20.48
N THR A 33 -10.76 9.39 20.60
CA THR A 33 -9.57 9.98 19.97
C THR A 33 -8.37 10.04 20.90
N THR A 34 -8.55 9.79 22.21
CA THR A 34 -7.50 9.86 23.24
C THR A 34 -7.47 8.56 24.03
N PHE A 35 -6.31 8.15 24.54
CA PHE A 35 -6.16 6.89 25.28
C PHE A 35 -5.51 7.11 26.65
N PRO A 36 -5.95 6.42 27.72
CA PRO A 36 -5.37 6.59 29.06
C PRO A 36 -3.88 6.26 29.16
N ASP A 37 -3.41 5.35 28.30
CA ASP A 37 -2.02 4.88 28.20
C ASP A 37 -1.20 5.62 27.15
N VAL A 38 -1.76 6.69 26.56
CA VAL A 38 -1.06 7.61 25.65
C VAL A 38 -1.13 9.01 26.26
N PRO A 39 -0.18 9.38 27.15
CA PRO A 39 -0.18 10.71 27.76
C PRO A 39 0.05 11.81 26.72
N GLN A 40 -0.36 13.04 27.03
CA GLN A 40 -0.30 14.18 26.08
C GLN A 40 1.12 14.48 25.56
N ASN A 41 2.15 14.16 26.35
CA ASN A 41 3.56 14.32 25.98
C ASN A 41 4.19 13.03 25.42
N TYR A 42 3.40 12.01 25.09
CA TYR A 42 3.91 10.81 24.45
C TYR A 42 4.32 11.10 23.01
N TRP A 43 5.51 10.67 22.60
CA TRP A 43 6.12 11.04 21.33
C TRP A 43 5.25 10.75 20.11
N ALA A 44 4.45 9.67 20.15
CA ALA A 44 3.59 9.27 19.03
C ALA A 44 2.14 9.76 19.17
N GLN A 45 1.79 10.44 20.27
CA GLN A 45 0.43 10.92 20.53
C GLN A 45 -0.19 11.65 19.33
N PRO A 46 0.48 12.63 18.67
CA PRO A 46 -0.18 13.36 17.60
C PRO A 46 -0.39 12.50 16.35
N PHE A 47 0.46 11.50 16.08
CA PHE A 47 0.22 10.54 15.01
C PHE A 47 -0.98 9.65 15.31
N ILE A 48 -1.06 9.15 16.55
CA ILE A 48 -2.13 8.27 17.02
C ILE A 48 -3.48 8.98 16.96
N GLU A 49 -3.58 10.20 17.51
CA GLU A 49 -4.83 10.97 17.51
C GLU A 49 -5.29 11.31 16.09
N SER A 50 -4.35 11.70 15.23
CA SER A 50 -4.62 12.03 13.82
C SER A 50 -5.21 10.84 13.06
N LEU A 51 -4.66 9.63 13.24
CA LEU A 51 -5.18 8.42 12.60
C LEU A 51 -6.50 7.95 13.21
N THR A 52 -6.65 8.07 14.53
CA THR A 52 -7.86 7.63 15.24
C THR A 52 -9.07 8.53 14.93
N ALA A 53 -8.86 9.85 14.82
CA ALA A 53 -9.89 10.80 14.41
C ALA A 53 -10.46 10.53 13.01
N ARG A 54 -9.70 9.79 12.17
CA ARG A 54 -10.09 9.37 10.81
C ARG A 54 -10.54 7.91 10.73
N ASN A 55 -10.66 7.24 11.88
CA ASN A 55 -11.01 5.83 11.98
C ASN A 55 -10.06 4.92 11.18
N ILE A 56 -8.76 5.27 11.10
CA ILE A 56 -7.73 4.48 10.42
C ILE A 56 -7.10 3.48 11.39
N ILE A 57 -6.91 3.88 12.63
CA ILE A 57 -6.51 3.00 13.73
C ILE A 57 -7.52 3.13 14.87
N ALA A 58 -7.61 2.10 15.71
CA ALA A 58 -8.47 2.09 16.88
C ALA A 58 -7.71 1.53 18.09
N GLY A 59 -8.17 1.86 19.29
CA GLY A 59 -7.73 1.19 20.51
C GLY A 59 -8.40 -0.17 20.70
N TYR A 60 -8.06 -0.80 21.81
CA TYR A 60 -8.60 -2.07 22.26
C TYR A 60 -9.95 -1.87 22.97
N PRO A 61 -10.77 -2.93 23.10
CA PRO A 61 -12.07 -2.86 23.78
C PRO A 61 -12.00 -2.42 25.25
N ASP A 62 -10.82 -2.52 25.88
CA ASP A 62 -10.55 -2.04 27.24
C ASP A 62 -10.30 -0.53 27.32
N GLY A 63 -10.34 0.17 26.18
CA GLY A 63 -10.11 1.61 26.07
C GLY A 63 -8.64 2.02 25.97
N THR A 64 -7.70 1.07 25.89
CA THR A 64 -6.25 1.35 25.76
C THR A 64 -5.79 1.38 24.30
N PHE A 65 -4.66 2.02 24.01
CA PHE A 65 -4.01 1.94 22.69
C PHE A 65 -2.92 0.87 22.63
N ARG A 66 -2.23 0.65 23.75
CA ARG A 66 -1.05 -0.22 23.93
C ARG A 66 0.13 0.19 23.02
N PRO A 67 0.64 1.43 23.16
CA PRO A 67 1.60 2.00 22.22
C PRO A 67 2.92 1.23 22.14
N GLU A 68 3.36 0.62 23.24
CA GLU A 68 4.62 -0.14 23.32
C GLU A 68 4.45 -1.63 22.96
N GLN A 69 3.21 -2.10 22.73
CA GLN A 69 2.99 -3.49 22.36
C GLN A 69 3.54 -3.74 20.95
N ALA A 70 4.26 -4.83 20.78
CA ALA A 70 4.66 -5.32 19.46
C ALA A 70 3.42 -5.64 18.62
N VAL A 71 3.50 -5.33 17.33
CA VAL A 71 2.44 -5.58 16.35
C VAL A 71 2.66 -6.96 15.74
N GLN A 72 1.63 -7.79 15.79
CA GLN A 72 1.62 -9.07 15.08
C GLN A 72 1.37 -8.85 13.58
N ARG A 73 1.83 -9.78 12.74
CA ARG A 73 1.74 -9.65 11.27
C ARG A 73 0.30 -9.53 10.77
N ASP A 74 -0.64 -10.22 11.40
CA ASP A 74 -2.07 -10.13 11.07
C ASP A 74 -2.71 -8.78 11.45
N GLU A 75 -2.31 -8.22 12.58
CA GLU A 75 -2.67 -6.89 13.04
C GLU A 75 -2.11 -5.84 12.10
N PHE A 76 -0.85 -6.00 11.67
CA PHE A 76 -0.25 -5.10 10.68
C PHE A 76 -1.00 -5.14 9.35
N ALA A 77 -1.41 -6.33 8.87
CA ALA A 77 -2.25 -6.47 7.69
C ALA A 77 -3.58 -5.70 7.85
N ALA A 78 -4.22 -5.79 9.02
CA ALA A 78 -5.45 -5.06 9.31
C ALA A 78 -5.24 -3.54 9.33
N LEU A 79 -4.14 -3.06 9.90
CA LEU A 79 -3.78 -1.63 9.90
C LEU A 79 -3.53 -1.11 8.48
N VAL A 80 -2.77 -1.86 7.68
CA VAL A 80 -2.47 -1.52 6.28
C VAL A 80 -3.74 -1.49 5.44
N ARG A 81 -4.58 -2.53 5.50
CA ARG A 81 -5.88 -2.58 4.82
C ARG A 81 -6.77 -1.39 5.17
N LYS A 82 -6.78 -0.99 6.45
CA LYS A 82 -7.61 0.10 6.93
C LYS A 82 -7.09 1.47 6.47
N ALA A 83 -5.77 1.62 6.40
CA ALA A 83 -5.12 2.86 6.00
C ALA A 83 -5.09 3.06 4.48
N PHE A 84 -4.95 1.97 3.72
CA PHE A 84 -4.68 2.02 2.29
C PHE A 84 -5.66 1.14 1.52
N SER A 85 -6.37 1.75 0.59
CA SER A 85 -7.07 1.04 -0.48
C SER A 85 -6.29 1.24 -1.77
N THR A 86 -5.65 0.18 -2.24
CA THR A 86 -4.91 0.14 -3.51
C THR A 86 -5.57 -0.86 -4.47
N GLU A 87 -5.19 -0.82 -5.74
CA GLU A 87 -5.68 -1.76 -6.74
C GLU A 87 -5.17 -3.18 -6.43
N GLN A 88 -6.01 -4.19 -6.69
CA GLN A 88 -5.60 -5.58 -6.61
C GLN A 88 -4.61 -5.88 -7.74
N VAL A 89 -3.46 -6.43 -7.39
CA VAL A 89 -2.37 -6.79 -8.31
C VAL A 89 -2.11 -8.29 -8.35
N ARG A 90 -2.80 -9.08 -7.52
CA ARG A 90 -2.79 -10.55 -7.50
C ARG A 90 -4.21 -11.10 -7.38
N GLU A 91 -4.42 -12.30 -7.90
CA GLU A 91 -5.67 -13.06 -7.69
C GLU A 91 -5.45 -14.16 -6.66
N ILE A 92 -6.49 -14.44 -5.84
CA ILE A 92 -6.53 -15.61 -4.96
C ILE A 92 -7.33 -16.72 -5.66
N PRO A 93 -6.70 -17.85 -6.05
CA PRO A 93 -7.45 -19.03 -6.46
C PRO A 93 -8.19 -19.57 -5.23
N SER A 94 -9.52 -19.56 -5.24
CA SER A 94 -10.37 -19.76 -4.05
C SER A 94 -10.00 -20.98 -3.17
N ALA A 95 -10.17 -20.80 -1.85
CA ALA A 95 -9.73 -21.61 -0.68
C ALA A 95 -8.50 -21.01 0.03
N SER A 96 -8.38 -21.23 1.35
CA SER A 96 -7.41 -20.55 2.25
C SER A 96 -6.06 -20.31 1.59
N THR A 97 -5.72 -19.04 1.36
CA THR A 97 -4.48 -18.64 0.67
C THR A 97 -3.24 -19.15 1.38
N PHE A 98 -3.32 -19.32 2.71
CA PHE A 98 -2.19 -19.70 3.55
C PHE A 98 -2.52 -20.92 4.40
N ASN A 99 -1.50 -21.76 4.63
CA ASN A 99 -1.64 -23.06 5.30
C ASN A 99 -1.93 -22.93 6.81
N ASP A 100 -1.50 -21.83 7.42
CA ASP A 100 -1.53 -21.56 8.86
C ASP A 100 -2.56 -20.48 9.25
N VAL A 101 -3.41 -20.06 8.30
CA VAL A 101 -4.53 -19.14 8.57
C VAL A 101 -5.83 -19.95 8.58
N PRO A 102 -6.46 -20.17 9.75
CA PRO A 102 -7.71 -20.93 9.83
C PRO A 102 -8.85 -20.26 9.08
N GLN A 103 -9.78 -21.07 8.56
CA GLN A 103 -11.01 -20.54 7.99
C GLN A 103 -11.80 -19.77 9.06
N GLY A 104 -12.28 -18.57 8.73
CA GLY A 104 -13.00 -17.70 9.66
C GLY A 104 -12.11 -16.99 10.69
N TYR A 105 -10.78 -17.04 10.52
CA TYR A 105 -9.86 -16.23 11.31
C TYR A 105 -10.19 -14.74 11.16
N TRP A 106 -10.16 -13.99 12.26
CA TRP A 106 -10.65 -12.60 12.29
C TRP A 106 -9.91 -11.69 11.30
N ALA A 107 -8.62 -11.94 11.08
CA ALA A 107 -7.78 -11.17 10.18
C ALA A 107 -7.77 -11.73 8.74
N ASN A 108 -8.47 -12.83 8.45
CA ASN A 108 -8.43 -13.45 7.12
C ASN A 108 -8.74 -12.44 5.98
N PRO A 109 -9.77 -11.57 6.06
CA PRO A 109 -9.99 -10.55 5.03
C PRO A 109 -8.84 -9.55 4.91
N ALA A 110 -8.20 -9.19 6.03
CA ALA A 110 -7.07 -8.28 6.02
C ALA A 110 -5.82 -8.90 5.40
N ILE A 111 -5.56 -10.15 5.71
CA ILE A 111 -4.44 -10.93 5.19
C ILE A 111 -4.60 -11.15 3.68
N GLU A 112 -5.80 -11.54 3.24
CA GLU A 112 -6.11 -11.74 1.82
C GLU A 112 -6.00 -10.43 1.03
N GLU A 113 -6.64 -9.35 1.47
CA GLU A 113 -6.57 -8.06 0.78
C GLU A 113 -5.13 -7.50 0.76
N ALA A 114 -4.37 -7.59 1.86
CA ALA A 114 -2.97 -7.16 1.89
C ALA A 114 -2.08 -7.99 0.94
N TYR A 115 -2.40 -9.28 0.74
CA TYR A 115 -1.73 -10.11 -0.26
C TYR A 115 -2.11 -9.71 -1.68
N GLU A 116 -3.40 -9.57 -1.98
CA GLU A 116 -3.92 -9.20 -3.30
C GLU A 116 -3.40 -7.82 -3.76
N GLN A 117 -3.32 -6.87 -2.83
CA GLN A 117 -2.82 -5.52 -3.05
C GLN A 117 -1.29 -5.42 -3.10
N GLY A 118 -0.58 -6.53 -2.89
CA GLY A 118 0.87 -6.59 -3.02
C GLY A 118 1.66 -6.03 -1.84
N PHE A 119 1.00 -5.64 -0.74
CA PHE A 119 1.65 -5.23 0.50
C PHE A 119 2.41 -6.39 1.13
N MET A 120 1.72 -7.51 1.37
CA MET A 120 2.26 -8.65 2.09
C MET A 120 2.37 -9.87 1.19
N GLN A 121 3.17 -10.85 1.61
CA GLN A 121 3.40 -12.10 0.89
C GLN A 121 3.40 -13.27 1.87
N ALA A 122 3.21 -14.48 1.34
CA ALA A 122 3.51 -15.69 2.08
C ALA A 122 5.00 -15.71 2.48
N THR A 123 5.28 -16.35 3.60
CA THR A 123 6.60 -16.79 4.00
C THR A 123 6.89 -18.17 3.40
N GLU A 124 7.77 -18.96 4.02
CA GLU A 124 8.11 -20.29 3.57
C GLU A 124 6.91 -21.24 3.62
N ASN A 125 6.88 -22.22 2.70
CA ASN A 125 5.85 -23.26 2.65
C ASN A 125 4.40 -22.74 2.58
N ASN A 126 4.17 -21.56 1.99
CA ASN A 126 2.84 -20.95 1.88
C ASN A 126 2.17 -20.65 3.23
N ASN A 127 2.97 -20.29 4.24
CA ASN A 127 2.50 -19.78 5.53
C ASN A 127 2.41 -18.26 5.52
N PHE A 128 1.61 -17.68 6.42
CA PHE A 128 1.54 -16.23 6.66
C PHE A 128 2.20 -15.82 7.97
N LEU A 129 2.21 -16.71 8.97
CA LEU A 129 2.69 -16.51 10.34
C LEU A 129 1.92 -15.39 11.05
N PRO A 130 0.58 -15.50 11.20
CA PRO A 130 -0.27 -14.39 11.64
C PRO A 130 0.08 -13.84 13.03
N GLU A 131 0.46 -14.72 13.97
CA GLU A 131 0.74 -14.39 15.37
C GLU A 131 2.21 -14.00 15.61
N GLU A 132 3.07 -14.03 14.58
CA GLU A 132 4.45 -13.56 14.72
C GLU A 132 4.50 -12.05 14.76
N GLU A 133 5.39 -11.50 15.58
CA GLU A 133 5.65 -10.07 15.65
C GLU A 133 6.37 -9.62 14.39
N ILE A 134 5.94 -8.49 13.83
CA ILE A 134 6.57 -7.96 12.62
C ILE A 134 7.83 -7.17 12.96
N GLU A 135 8.94 -7.47 12.28
CA GLU A 135 10.17 -6.70 12.40
C GLU A 135 10.05 -5.32 11.74
N ARG A 136 10.80 -4.34 12.27
CA ARG A 136 10.79 -2.95 11.79
C ARG A 136 11.21 -2.83 10.33
N ALA A 137 12.25 -3.53 9.88
CA ALA A 137 12.66 -3.50 8.48
C ALA A 137 11.59 -4.12 7.56
N GLU A 138 10.97 -5.23 7.98
CA GLU A 138 9.93 -5.90 7.19
C GLU A 138 8.69 -5.00 7.01
N ALA A 139 8.25 -4.32 8.07
CA ALA A 139 7.13 -3.39 7.99
C ALA A 139 7.37 -2.23 7.00
N LEU A 140 8.60 -1.71 6.90
CA LEU A 140 8.95 -0.71 5.89
C LEU A 140 8.90 -1.28 4.47
N VAL A 141 9.42 -2.50 4.27
CA VAL A 141 9.33 -3.21 2.99
C VAL A 141 7.87 -3.35 2.55
N ILE A 142 6.99 -3.77 3.45
CA ILE A 142 5.56 -3.91 3.17
C ILE A 142 4.93 -2.57 2.73
N LEU A 143 5.18 -1.50 3.47
CA LEU A 143 4.65 -0.17 3.14
C LEU A 143 5.18 0.32 1.79
N MET A 144 6.48 0.22 1.53
CA MET A 144 7.08 0.73 0.29
C MET A 144 6.63 -0.05 -0.94
N ARG A 145 6.49 -1.37 -0.79
CA ARG A 145 6.02 -2.26 -1.85
C ARG A 145 4.56 -2.03 -2.18
N GLY A 146 3.66 -2.10 -1.20
CA GLY A 146 2.23 -2.01 -1.46
C GLY A 146 1.77 -0.61 -1.89
N LEU A 147 2.50 0.43 -1.48
CA LEU A 147 2.24 1.78 -1.96
C LEU A 147 2.92 2.10 -3.29
N ASN A 148 3.72 1.16 -3.82
CA ASN A 148 4.57 1.36 -5.00
C ASN A 148 5.24 2.74 -4.97
N LEU A 149 5.82 3.12 -3.82
CA LEU A 149 6.41 4.45 -3.63
C LEU A 149 7.74 4.55 -4.36
N VAL A 150 7.70 4.50 -5.68
CA VAL A 150 8.85 4.77 -6.55
C VAL A 150 9.38 6.17 -6.19
N PRO A 151 10.70 6.46 -6.24
CA PRO A 151 11.21 7.83 -6.14
C PRO A 151 10.38 8.75 -7.03
N ALA A 152 10.29 10.04 -6.70
CA ALA A 152 9.62 11.03 -7.53
C ALA A 152 10.18 10.95 -8.96
N GLN A 153 9.55 10.13 -9.80
CA GLN A 153 9.81 10.09 -11.22
C GLN A 153 9.23 11.40 -11.73
N THR A 154 10.12 12.20 -12.28
CA THR A 154 9.81 13.24 -13.26
C THR A 154 8.45 13.03 -13.89
N ALA A 155 7.56 13.97 -13.62
CA ALA A 155 6.33 14.12 -14.37
C ALA A 155 6.64 14.06 -15.88
N ALA A 156 5.76 13.35 -16.59
CA ALA A 156 5.57 13.33 -18.03
C ALA A 156 6.64 12.66 -18.90
N THR A 157 6.34 11.43 -19.32
CA THR A 157 6.42 11.11 -20.76
C THR A 157 5.05 10.61 -21.20
N ALA A 158 4.15 11.57 -21.41
CA ALA A 158 3.04 11.35 -22.33
C ALA A 158 3.63 11.14 -23.73
N PRO A 159 3.06 10.24 -24.57
CA PRO A 159 3.36 10.23 -25.99
C PRO A 159 3.06 11.62 -26.57
N GLN A 160 4.08 12.30 -27.07
CA GLN A 160 3.90 13.50 -27.87
C GLN A 160 3.24 13.10 -29.20
N THR A 161 1.91 13.14 -29.26
CA THR A 161 1.21 13.34 -30.53
C THR A 161 1.34 14.81 -30.90
N THR A 162 2.31 15.12 -31.76
CA THR A 162 2.45 16.44 -32.39
C THR A 162 1.21 16.75 -33.24
N PRO A 163 0.47 17.85 -32.99
CA PRO A 163 -0.56 18.32 -33.90
C PRO A 163 0.07 19.18 -35.01
N GLY A 164 -0.22 18.85 -36.27
CA GLY A 164 -0.25 19.81 -37.36
C GLY A 164 0.57 19.45 -38.60
N GLN A 165 -0.04 18.69 -39.52
CA GLN A 165 0.02 19.07 -40.92
C GLN A 165 -1.28 18.68 -41.63
N THR A 166 -1.91 19.72 -42.15
CA THR A 166 -3.18 19.81 -42.86
C THR A 166 -3.22 18.99 -44.15
N THR A 167 -4.28 18.22 -44.37
CA THR A 167 -4.85 18.03 -45.73
C THR A 167 -6.35 17.74 -45.61
N PRO A 168 -7.23 18.45 -46.34
CA PRO A 168 -8.66 18.17 -46.32
C PRO A 168 -9.01 17.02 -47.29
N ALA A 169 -9.54 15.91 -46.76
CA ALA A 169 -10.10 14.85 -47.57
C ALA A 169 -11.63 15.02 -47.68
N THR A 170 -12.05 15.53 -48.84
CA THR A 170 -13.44 15.65 -49.27
C THR A 170 -14.10 14.26 -49.35
N ARG A 171 -15.09 14.01 -48.48
CA ARG A 171 -15.99 12.85 -48.57
C ARG A 171 -16.86 12.99 -49.82
N ARG A 172 -16.69 12.09 -50.79
CA ARG A 172 -17.67 11.86 -51.85
C ARG A 172 -17.98 10.37 -51.96
N ALA A 173 -19.22 10.04 -51.66
CA ALA A 173 -19.80 8.72 -51.86
C ALA A 173 -19.85 8.39 -53.37
N ARG A 174 -19.48 7.15 -53.75
CA ARG A 174 -20.11 6.46 -54.87
C ARG A 174 -19.88 4.94 -54.87
N ARG A 175 -21.04 4.29 -54.94
CA ARG A 175 -21.44 2.91 -55.28
C ARG A 175 -20.69 2.31 -56.48
N GLY A 176 -20.41 1.00 -56.47
CA GLY A 176 -20.15 0.19 -57.68
C GLY A 176 -19.31 -1.08 -57.48
N SER A 177 -19.93 -2.24 -57.76
CA SER A 177 -19.38 -3.62 -57.85
C SER A 177 -18.23 -3.75 -58.87
N ILE A 178 -17.33 -4.77 -58.82
CA ILE A 178 -17.42 -6.13 -59.43
C ILE A 178 -16.10 -6.88 -59.06
N PRO A 179 -16.11 -8.23 -58.89
CA PRO A 179 -14.93 -9.05 -58.55
C PRO A 179 -14.20 -9.60 -59.79
N PHE A 180 -12.91 -9.97 -59.70
CA PHE A 180 -12.29 -11.03 -60.51
C PHE A 180 -10.99 -11.55 -59.87
N ALA A 181 -10.88 -12.86 -59.75
CA ALA A 181 -9.64 -13.60 -59.52
C ALA A 181 -8.85 -13.71 -60.84
N ILE A 182 -7.52 -13.95 -60.78
CA ILE A 182 -6.74 -14.83 -61.67
C ILE A 182 -5.31 -14.99 -61.09
N ALA A 183 -4.81 -16.21 -61.19
CA ALA A 183 -3.53 -16.70 -60.72
C ALA A 183 -2.35 -16.44 -61.69
N SER A 184 -1.15 -16.76 -61.19
CA SER A 184 0.05 -17.24 -61.90
C SER A 184 1.22 -16.29 -62.22
N LEU A 185 2.36 -16.65 -61.61
CA LEU A 185 3.71 -16.89 -62.16
C LEU A 185 4.29 -15.93 -63.21
N MET A 186 5.48 -15.38 -62.92
CA MET A 186 6.75 -15.59 -63.66
C MET A 186 7.82 -14.58 -63.19
N GLN A 187 8.99 -15.09 -62.76
CA GLN A 187 10.30 -14.43 -62.94
C GLN A 187 10.80 -14.74 -64.37
N PRO A 188 11.73 -13.99 -65.04
CA PRO A 188 13.11 -13.65 -64.64
C PRO A 188 13.50 -12.18 -65.05
N VAL A 189 14.71 -11.60 -64.97
CA VAL A 189 16.03 -11.94 -65.55
C VAL A 189 17.10 -10.98 -64.96
N PHE A 190 18.33 -11.47 -64.77
CA PHE A 190 19.55 -10.71 -64.42
C PHE A 190 20.10 -9.86 -65.59
N SER A 191 20.70 -8.71 -65.31
CA SER A 191 21.99 -8.31 -65.93
C SER A 191 22.65 -7.14 -65.21
N ALA A 192 23.97 -7.27 -65.04
CA ALA A 192 24.94 -6.32 -64.49
C ALA A 192 25.05 -5.05 -65.37
N VAL A 193 25.62 -3.94 -64.88
CA VAL A 193 27.05 -3.60 -65.03
C VAL A 193 27.31 -2.27 -64.30
N SER A 194 28.32 -2.22 -63.43
CA SER A 194 29.48 -1.31 -63.51
C SER A 194 30.18 -1.21 -62.16
N GLN A 195 31.38 -1.78 -62.10
CA GLN A 195 32.38 -1.52 -61.08
C GLN A 195 33.00 -0.14 -61.29
N VAL A 196 33.12 0.64 -60.22
CA VAL A 196 34.24 1.58 -60.04
C VAL A 196 34.72 1.41 -58.59
N ALA A 197 36.01 1.12 -58.44
CA ALA A 197 36.79 1.18 -57.21
C ALA A 197 37.86 2.28 -57.37
N PRO A 198 38.65 2.63 -56.35
CA PRO A 198 38.29 2.96 -54.97
C PRO A 198 38.82 4.37 -54.59
N ALA A 199 38.26 5.00 -53.55
CA ALA A 199 38.94 6.09 -52.85
C ALA A 199 38.86 5.82 -51.34
N GLN A 200 40.04 5.68 -50.74
CA GLN A 200 40.24 5.49 -49.32
C GLN A 200 39.68 6.70 -48.56
N ALA A 201 38.68 6.45 -47.70
CA ALA A 201 38.30 7.36 -46.65
C ALA A 201 38.53 6.64 -45.31
N THR A 202 39.33 7.29 -44.47
CA THR A 202 39.64 6.97 -43.08
C THR A 202 38.41 6.52 -42.28
N PRO A 203 38.51 5.51 -41.40
CA PRO A 203 37.42 5.17 -40.48
C PRO A 203 37.18 6.34 -39.51
N PRO A 204 35.93 6.77 -39.28
CA PRO A 204 35.64 7.70 -38.20
C PRO A 204 35.86 6.98 -36.87
N GLU A 205 36.50 7.72 -35.96
CA GLU A 205 36.81 7.32 -34.59
C GLU A 205 35.61 6.68 -33.89
N THR A 206 35.90 5.63 -33.13
CA THR A 206 35.07 5.09 -32.05
C THR A 206 34.69 6.22 -31.10
N THR A 207 33.53 6.82 -31.33
CA THR A 207 32.88 7.65 -30.32
C THR A 207 32.06 6.72 -29.44
N THR A 208 32.67 6.35 -28.31
CA THR A 208 31.98 5.94 -27.10
C THR A 208 30.74 6.82 -26.92
N PRO A 209 29.52 6.26 -26.79
CA PRO A 209 28.36 7.05 -26.47
C PRO A 209 28.61 7.73 -25.12
N SER A 210 28.63 9.06 -25.16
CA SER A 210 28.70 9.90 -23.98
C SER A 210 27.59 9.51 -23.01
N GLU A 211 28.04 9.14 -21.82
CA GLU A 211 27.30 9.06 -20.57
C GLU A 211 26.52 10.36 -20.37
N THR A 212 25.33 10.41 -20.98
CA THR A 212 24.38 11.49 -20.81
C THR A 212 23.69 11.22 -19.48
N GLN A 213 24.28 11.78 -18.43
CA GLN A 213 23.73 11.98 -17.07
C GLN A 213 22.30 11.46 -16.89
N ALA A 214 22.19 10.17 -16.58
CA ALA A 214 21.14 9.72 -15.69
C ALA A 214 21.37 10.44 -14.36
N ALA A 215 20.34 11.10 -13.83
CA ALA A 215 20.39 11.73 -12.51
C ALA A 215 21.11 10.80 -11.53
N VAL A 216 22.20 11.28 -10.91
CA VAL A 216 23.02 10.49 -9.96
C VAL A 216 22.15 10.20 -8.75
N SER A 217 21.39 9.11 -8.81
CA SER A 217 20.64 8.59 -7.67
C SER A 217 21.68 7.95 -6.76
N ARG A 218 21.77 8.44 -5.51
CA ARG A 218 22.71 7.90 -4.53
C ARG A 218 22.42 6.41 -4.32
N PRO A 219 23.44 5.53 -4.22
CA PRO A 219 23.22 4.13 -3.91
C PRO A 219 22.43 3.94 -2.60
N PRO A 220 21.42 3.06 -2.55
CA PRO A 220 20.59 2.81 -1.36
C PRO A 220 21.40 2.52 -0.09
N ALA A 221 22.46 1.71 -0.22
CA ALA A 221 23.34 1.37 0.89
C ALA A 221 24.06 2.60 1.48
N GLU A 222 24.41 3.58 0.64
CA GLU A 222 25.00 4.84 1.09
C GLU A 222 23.96 5.73 1.80
N ILE A 223 22.73 5.77 1.28
CA ILE A 223 21.62 6.48 1.93
C ILE A 223 21.43 5.97 3.36
N VAL A 224 21.23 4.67 3.54
CA VAL A 224 20.97 4.12 4.89
C VAL A 224 22.16 4.32 5.83
N SER A 225 23.39 4.18 5.33
CA SER A 225 24.61 4.37 6.16
C SER A 225 24.82 5.82 6.60
N ASN A 226 24.34 6.79 5.82
CA ASN A 226 24.41 8.21 6.18
C ASN A 226 23.41 8.56 7.29
N TYR A 227 22.22 7.96 7.27
CA TYR A 227 21.15 8.26 8.23
C TYR A 227 21.25 7.43 9.52
N TYR A 228 21.51 6.13 9.41
CA TYR A 228 21.38 5.17 10.51
C TYR A 228 22.74 4.68 11.03
N THR A 229 22.88 4.71 12.35
CA THR A 229 24.08 4.24 13.06
C THR A 229 24.17 2.71 13.09
N ASP A 230 23.04 2.04 12.97
CA ASP A 230 22.84 0.60 12.95
C ASP A 230 22.55 0.07 11.54
N ALA A 231 22.89 0.84 10.49
CA ALA A 231 22.65 0.48 9.09
C ALA A 231 23.19 -0.91 8.70
N ALA A 232 24.26 -1.37 9.36
CA ALA A 232 24.84 -2.69 9.14
C ALA A 232 23.91 -3.85 9.55
N GLN A 233 22.89 -3.60 10.38
CA GLN A 233 21.90 -4.60 10.78
C GLN A 233 20.72 -4.69 9.81
N ILE A 234 20.61 -3.78 8.83
CA ILE A 234 19.51 -3.80 7.87
C ILE A 234 19.65 -5.02 6.96
N PRO A 235 18.64 -5.91 6.90
CA PRO A 235 18.68 -7.07 6.02
C PRO A 235 18.94 -6.66 4.56
N PRO A 236 19.79 -7.38 3.79
CA PRO A 236 20.13 -6.98 2.42
C PRO A 236 18.92 -6.79 1.49
N ASN A 237 17.85 -7.57 1.69
CA ASN A 237 16.60 -7.49 0.95
C ASN A 237 15.74 -6.26 1.31
N ALA A 238 16.04 -5.57 2.43
CA ALA A 238 15.31 -4.40 2.90
C ALA A 238 16.03 -3.07 2.63
N VAL A 239 17.32 -3.09 2.26
CA VAL A 239 18.13 -1.87 2.09
C VAL A 239 17.51 -0.87 1.12
N GLU A 240 17.02 -1.34 -0.03
CA GLU A 240 16.35 -0.51 -1.04
C GLU A 240 15.12 0.20 -0.48
N ASP A 241 14.21 -0.56 0.13
CA ASP A 241 12.94 -0.03 0.63
C ASP A 241 13.15 0.86 1.87
N VAL A 242 14.10 0.53 2.74
CA VAL A 242 14.46 1.40 3.88
C VAL A 242 15.06 2.72 3.38
N ALA A 243 15.97 2.69 2.39
CA ALA A 243 16.51 3.91 1.79
C ALA A 243 15.39 4.79 1.22
N ARG A 244 14.47 4.19 0.45
CA ARG A 244 13.33 4.88 -0.14
C ARG A 244 12.39 5.46 0.91
N ALA A 245 12.06 4.69 1.95
CA ALA A 245 11.22 5.17 3.05
C ALA A 245 11.87 6.37 3.78
N THR A 246 13.20 6.34 3.91
CA THR A 246 14.00 7.40 4.53
C THR A 246 13.93 8.69 3.72
N GLU A 247 14.23 8.61 2.41
CA GLU A 247 14.10 9.75 1.50
C GLU A 247 12.64 10.21 1.32
N ALA A 248 11.69 9.30 1.57
CA ALA A 248 10.28 9.61 1.51
C ALA A 248 9.75 10.34 2.76
N ASN A 249 10.58 10.53 3.79
CA ASN A 249 10.20 10.99 5.13
C ASN A 249 9.10 10.12 5.78
N VAL A 250 9.06 8.83 5.44
CA VAL A 250 8.10 7.87 6.02
C VAL A 250 8.59 7.33 7.36
N VAL A 251 9.91 7.16 7.50
CA VAL A 251 10.50 6.60 8.71
C VAL A 251 10.42 7.59 9.86
N VAL A 252 9.87 7.12 10.98
CA VAL A 252 9.85 7.82 12.28
C VAL A 252 10.58 6.96 13.30
N ASN A 253 11.62 7.49 13.92
CA ASN A 253 12.49 6.77 14.85
C ASN A 253 12.52 7.48 16.20
N TYR A 254 12.11 6.76 17.23
CA TYR A 254 12.13 7.19 18.62
C TYR A 254 12.91 6.19 19.47
N PRO A 255 13.72 6.63 20.45
CA PRO A 255 13.99 8.03 20.80
C PRO A 255 15.05 8.70 19.93
N SER A 256 15.81 7.94 19.15
CA SER A 256 16.90 8.46 18.32
C SER A 256 16.57 8.33 16.84
N VAL A 257 16.52 9.45 16.12
CA VAL A 257 16.24 9.46 14.66
C VAL A 257 17.24 8.63 13.85
N ARG A 258 18.46 8.45 14.37
CA ARG A 258 19.56 7.75 13.70
C ARG A 258 19.67 6.27 14.08
N VAL A 259 18.68 5.70 14.75
CA VAL A 259 18.67 4.28 15.12
C VAL A 259 17.39 3.65 14.58
N LEU A 260 17.50 2.73 13.63
CA LEU A 260 16.35 2.08 13.01
C LEU A 260 15.85 0.87 13.80
N ASN A 261 16.75 0.11 14.45
CA ASN A 261 16.51 -1.20 15.05
C ASN A 261 15.83 -2.19 14.07
N PRO A 262 16.44 -2.50 12.92
CA PRO A 262 15.76 -3.15 11.81
C PRO A 262 15.19 -4.55 12.12
N THR A 263 15.81 -5.28 13.04
CA THR A 263 15.41 -6.65 13.44
C THR A 263 14.61 -6.71 14.73
N GLU A 264 14.32 -5.57 15.36
CA GLU A 264 13.48 -5.53 16.55
C GLU A 264 11.99 -5.52 16.14
N PRO A 265 11.08 -6.04 16.99
CA PRO A 265 9.65 -5.92 16.78
C PRO A 265 9.18 -4.47 16.63
N LEU A 266 8.24 -4.25 15.71
CA LEU A 266 7.60 -2.95 15.52
C LEU A 266 6.54 -2.72 16.60
N SER A 267 6.69 -1.66 17.39
CA SER A 267 5.65 -1.24 18.33
C SER A 267 4.45 -0.60 17.64
N ARG A 268 3.27 -0.69 18.25
CA ARG A 268 2.03 -0.11 17.70
C ARG A 268 2.09 1.40 17.54
N ALA A 269 2.82 2.11 18.41
CA ALA A 269 3.11 3.53 18.25
C ALA A 269 3.97 3.82 17.01
N SER A 270 5.00 3.00 16.76
CA SER A 270 5.83 3.12 15.56
C SER A 270 5.05 2.83 14.28
N ALA A 271 4.21 1.79 14.30
CA ALA A 271 3.31 1.48 13.18
C ALA A 271 2.38 2.66 12.87
N ALA A 272 1.76 3.26 13.89
CA ALA A 272 0.91 4.44 13.72
C ALA A 272 1.69 5.63 13.14
N ALA A 273 2.91 5.90 13.63
CA ALA A 273 3.73 6.99 13.12
C ALA A 273 4.11 6.80 11.64
N TRP A 274 4.49 5.58 11.23
CA TRP A 274 4.86 5.27 9.84
C TRP A 274 3.66 5.30 8.90
N ILE A 275 2.51 4.75 9.30
CA ILE A 275 1.26 4.83 8.54
C ILE A 275 0.83 6.29 8.36
N HIS A 276 0.94 7.11 9.41
CA HIS A 276 0.67 8.54 9.31
C HIS A 276 1.57 9.22 8.28
N GLN A 277 2.89 9.02 8.35
CA GLN A 277 3.80 9.64 7.39
C GLN A 277 3.57 9.14 5.96
N ALA A 278 3.29 7.85 5.78
CA ALA A 278 2.92 7.31 4.48
C ALA A 278 1.66 7.98 3.91
N LEU A 279 0.63 8.21 4.72
CA LEU A 279 -0.58 8.92 4.30
C LEU A 279 -0.31 10.40 3.97
N VAL A 280 0.55 11.07 4.74
CA VAL A 280 1.02 12.43 4.43
C VAL A 280 1.74 12.46 3.09
N ARG A 281 2.63 11.50 2.86
CA ARG A 281 3.37 11.38 1.60
C ARG A 281 2.47 11.18 0.39
N LEU A 282 1.34 10.49 0.57
CA LEU A 282 0.33 10.28 -0.47
C LEU A 282 -0.63 11.47 -0.64
N GLY A 283 -0.48 12.54 0.13
CA GLY A 283 -1.41 13.68 0.14
C GLY A 283 -2.80 13.33 0.68
N ARG A 284 -2.92 12.22 1.42
CA ARG A 284 -4.18 11.73 2.00
C ARG A 284 -4.40 12.24 3.43
N LEU A 285 -3.38 12.87 4.01
CA LEU A 285 -3.41 13.40 5.37
C LEU A 285 -2.52 14.65 5.46
N GLU A 286 -2.95 15.64 6.24
CA GLU A 286 -2.16 16.86 6.45
C GLU A 286 -0.96 16.60 7.37
N PRO A 287 0.24 17.12 7.07
CA PRO A 287 1.40 16.95 7.93
C PRO A 287 1.15 17.54 9.32
N LEU A 288 1.78 16.97 10.35
CA LEU A 288 1.78 17.59 11.68
C LEU A 288 2.39 18.99 11.62
N THR A 289 1.87 19.88 12.45
CA THR A 289 2.39 21.24 12.60
C THR A 289 3.89 21.21 12.93
N PRO A 290 4.75 22.01 12.27
CA PRO A 290 6.20 21.88 12.39
C PRO A 290 6.81 22.03 13.79
N ASN A 291 6.08 22.61 14.76
CA ASN A 291 6.61 22.94 16.08
C ASN A 291 6.18 21.95 17.18
N VAL A 292 5.64 20.78 16.82
CA VAL A 292 5.34 19.72 17.81
C VAL A 292 6.51 18.76 17.92
N GLU A 293 6.83 18.36 19.15
CA GLU A 293 7.99 17.50 19.47
C GLU A 293 8.04 16.22 18.64
N ALA A 294 6.89 15.61 18.36
CA ALA A 294 6.78 14.40 17.54
C ALA A 294 7.43 14.53 16.16
N THR A 295 7.48 15.74 15.59
CA THR A 295 8.10 15.97 14.27
C THR A 295 9.62 15.86 14.28
N ASN A 296 10.25 15.97 15.45
CA ASN A 296 11.69 15.78 15.63
C ASN A 296 12.12 14.33 15.43
N TYR A 297 11.17 13.38 15.46
CA TYR A 297 11.43 11.95 15.26
C TYR A 297 11.30 11.51 13.80
N ILE A 298 10.87 12.39 12.89
CA ILE A 298 10.71 12.09 11.46
C ILE A 298 12.09 12.14 10.79
N VAL A 299 12.53 11.02 10.24
CA VAL A 299 13.85 10.89 9.62
C VAL A 299 13.88 11.66 8.28
N GLY A 300 15.01 12.32 8.01
CA GLY A 300 15.23 13.05 6.76
C GLY A 300 14.54 14.42 6.68
N ARG A 301 13.87 14.86 7.75
CA ARG A 301 13.35 16.23 7.84
C ARG A 301 14.53 17.18 8.12
N PRO A 302 14.66 18.32 7.43
CA PRO A 302 15.65 19.33 7.80
C PRO A 302 15.32 19.83 9.19
N ASN A 303 16.18 19.57 10.18
CA ASN A 303 15.99 20.08 11.53
C ASN A 303 15.93 21.62 11.48
N ALA A 304 14.99 22.22 12.22
CA ALA A 304 14.91 23.67 12.37
C ALA A 304 16.15 24.30 13.02
N GLU A 305 17.07 23.48 13.55
CA GLU A 305 18.33 23.92 14.18
C GLU A 305 19.50 24.10 13.20
N ASN A 306 19.35 23.76 11.92
CA ASN A 306 20.38 23.95 10.89
C ASN A 306 19.87 24.83 9.72
N GLN A 307 19.24 25.96 10.04
CA GLN A 307 19.07 27.10 9.13
C GLN A 307 19.53 28.39 9.81
#